data_AF-A0A1D2XAJ5-F1
#
_entry.id   AF-A0A1D2XAJ5-F1
#
_cell.length_a   1.000
_cell.length_b   1.000
_cell.length_c   1.000
_cell.angle_alpha   90.00
_cell.angle_beta   90.00
_cell.angle_gamma   90.00
#
_symmetry.space_group_name_H-M   'P 1'
#
loop_
_entity.id
_entity.type
_entity.pdbx_description
1 polymer ?
#
loop_
_entity_poly.entity_id
_entity_poly.type
_entity_poly.pdbx_seq_one_letter_code
_entity_poly.pdbx_strand_id
1 'polypeptide(L)'
;MEWGGVFMGAIQTPGITAEQILTHYSKLVRERFSESDKSLGEVVVRKFNSCLEPEAFYKEGNKSLPDKVPFDRARFRLVMSNGREEWCVVIDLIFHSRKRLLSDGSMVGAGVQFNVISDEGKGLLIDYFSIDTDEEFRVKTADEWCSHWFSKLVKSSNISAIFAHKEFVRELEY
;
A
#
# COMPACT_ATOMS: atom_id res chain seq x y z
N MET A 1 20.31 43.90 34.64
CA MET A 1 19.24 42.97 35.03
C MET A 1 18.70 42.38 33.75
N GLU A 2 19.01 41.12 33.50
CA GLU A 2 18.51 40.37 32.35
C GLU A 2 17.20 39.63 32.70
N TRP A 3 16.53 39.24 31.60
CA TRP A 3 15.51 38.19 31.44
C TRP A 3 14.04 38.58 31.55
N GLY A 4 13.37 38.39 30.41
CA GLY A 4 11.91 38.31 30.29
C GLY A 4 11.48 38.00 28.86
N GLY A 5 12.21 37.14 28.15
CA GLY A 5 11.85 36.68 26.82
C GLY A 5 10.58 35.82 26.89
N VAL A 6 9.49 36.33 26.33
CA VAL A 6 8.25 35.56 26.17
C VAL A 6 8.44 34.64 24.97
N PHE A 7 8.75 33.36 25.24
CA PHE A 7 8.57 32.29 24.27
C PHE A 7 7.07 32.19 23.98
N MET A 8 6.61 32.77 22.88
CA MET A 8 5.37 32.34 22.26
C MET A 8 5.61 30.94 21.69
N GLY A 9 5.32 29.92 22.51
CA GLY A 9 5.17 28.55 22.04
C GLY A 9 4.12 28.54 20.93
N ALA A 10 4.53 28.16 19.73
CA ALA A 10 3.60 27.89 18.65
C ALA A 10 2.59 26.86 19.15
N ILE A 11 1.33 27.25 19.23
CA ILE A 11 0.22 26.35 19.52
C ILE A 11 0.17 25.40 18.33
N GLN A 12 0.74 24.20 18.47
CA GLN A 12 0.52 23.10 17.55
C GLN A 12 -0.99 22.79 17.64
N THR A 13 -1.75 23.24 16.64
CA THR A 13 -3.05 22.62 16.35
C THR A 13 -2.83 21.11 16.31
N PRO A 14 -3.68 20.27 16.92
CA PRO A 14 -3.52 18.83 16.83
C PRO A 14 -3.66 18.43 15.37
N GLY A 15 -2.52 18.32 14.69
CA GLY A 15 -2.41 17.93 13.29
C GLY A 15 -2.92 16.49 13.15
N ILE A 16 -3.54 16.22 12.00
CA ILE A 16 -3.94 14.86 11.65
C ILE A 16 -2.66 14.00 11.65
N THR A 17 -2.68 12.91 12.41
CA THR A 17 -1.53 12.00 12.52
C THR A 17 -1.54 10.98 11.39
N ALA A 18 -0.36 10.49 10.99
CA ALA A 18 -0.22 9.40 10.02
C ALA A 18 -1.06 8.16 10.37
N GLU A 19 -1.22 7.86 11.66
CA GLU A 19 -2.04 6.76 12.17
C GLU A 19 -3.53 6.95 11.84
N GLN A 20 -4.03 8.18 12.01
CA GLN A 20 -5.40 8.54 11.64
C GLN A 20 -5.61 8.48 10.13
N ILE A 21 -4.63 8.94 9.34
CA ILE A 21 -4.67 8.86 7.86
C ILE A 21 -4.80 7.40 7.41
N LEU A 22 -3.92 6.53 7.88
CA LEU A 22 -3.93 5.10 7.52
C LEU A 22 -5.20 4.40 7.98
N THR A 23 -5.68 4.71 9.18
CA THR A 23 -6.94 4.13 9.68
C THR A 23 -8.12 4.55 8.81
N HIS A 24 -8.16 5.81 8.39
CA HIS A 24 -9.19 6.34 7.50
C HIS A 24 -9.15 5.65 6.12
N TYR A 25 -8.00 5.63 5.45
CA TYR A 25 -7.91 5.01 4.12
C TYR A 25 -8.04 3.49 4.17
N SER A 26 -7.56 2.81 5.21
CA SER A 26 -7.83 1.38 5.41
C SER A 26 -9.34 1.10 5.41
N LYS A 27 -10.11 1.93 6.11
CA LYS A 27 -11.58 1.82 6.13
C LYS A 27 -12.19 2.06 4.75
N LEU A 28 -11.77 3.13 4.04
CA LEU A 28 -12.27 3.44 2.70
C LEU A 28 -11.96 2.32 1.70
N VAL A 29 -10.74 1.78 1.73
CA VAL A 29 -10.33 0.68 0.86
C VAL A 29 -11.13 -0.58 1.18
N ARG A 30 -11.36 -0.89 2.46
CA ARG A 30 -12.22 -2.02 2.84
C ARG A 30 -13.64 -1.87 2.31
N GLU A 31 -14.24 -0.70 2.44
CA GLU A 31 -15.59 -0.40 1.94
C GLU A 31 -15.64 -0.56 0.41
N ARG A 32 -14.64 -0.03 -0.30
CA ARG A 32 -14.49 -0.19 -1.75
C ARG A 32 -14.40 -1.65 -2.21
N PHE A 33 -13.74 -2.52 -1.44
CA PHE A 33 -13.68 -3.96 -1.71
C PHE A 33 -15.01 -4.68 -1.48
N SER A 34 -15.89 -4.14 -0.65
CA SER A 34 -17.23 -4.71 -0.43
C SER A 34 -18.27 -4.26 -1.47
N GLU A 35 -17.99 -3.18 -2.19
CA GLU A 35 -18.95 -2.54 -3.11
C GLU A 35 -18.78 -2.93 -4.58
N SER A 36 -17.58 -3.34 -5.01
CA SER A 36 -17.34 -3.62 -6.43
C SER A 36 -16.08 -4.45 -6.72
N ASP A 37 -16.23 -5.46 -7.58
CA ASP A 37 -15.11 -6.25 -8.14
C ASP A 37 -14.40 -5.54 -9.31
N LYS A 38 -14.73 -4.27 -9.59
CA LYS A 38 -14.11 -3.53 -10.71
C LYS A 38 -12.66 -3.19 -10.41
N SER A 39 -11.81 -3.32 -11.43
CA SER A 39 -10.39 -2.94 -11.38
C SER A 39 -10.20 -1.48 -10.96
N LEU A 40 -9.18 -1.23 -10.16
CA LEU A 40 -8.75 0.08 -9.68
C LEU A 40 -7.91 0.80 -10.74
N GLY A 41 -8.57 1.20 -11.84
CA GLY A 41 -8.00 2.02 -12.89
C GLY A 41 -6.76 1.44 -13.60
N GLU A 42 -6.22 2.21 -14.55
CA GLU A 42 -4.96 1.90 -15.20
C GLU A 42 -3.79 2.40 -14.35
N VAL A 43 -2.81 1.53 -14.10
CA VAL A 43 -1.52 1.87 -13.51
C VAL A 43 -0.46 1.55 -14.56
N VAL A 44 0.35 2.53 -14.96
CA VAL A 44 1.42 2.26 -15.93
C VAL A 44 2.66 1.78 -15.18
N VAL A 45 3.02 0.50 -15.37
CA VAL A 45 4.24 -0.08 -14.84
C VAL A 45 5.31 -0.09 -15.94
N ARG A 46 6.23 0.88 -15.91
CA ARG A 46 7.29 1.04 -16.93
C ARG A 46 6.71 1.15 -18.36
N LYS A 47 6.83 0.09 -19.16
CA LYS A 47 6.36 0.01 -20.56
C LYS A 47 5.13 -0.90 -20.72
N PHE A 48 4.61 -1.45 -19.63
CA PHE A 48 3.48 -2.35 -19.64
C PHE A 48 2.20 -1.57 -19.36
N ASN A 49 1.15 -1.89 -20.12
CA ASN A 49 -0.21 -1.52 -19.72
C ASN A 49 -0.54 -2.39 -18.51
N SER A 50 -1.00 -1.79 -17.41
CA SER A 50 -1.30 -2.56 -16.21
C SER A 50 -2.58 -2.09 -15.54
N CYS A 51 -3.26 -3.01 -14.88
CA CYS A 51 -4.42 -2.72 -14.06
C CYS A 51 -4.29 -3.44 -12.71
N LEU A 52 -4.96 -2.87 -11.70
CA LEU A 52 -5.04 -3.45 -10.38
C LEU A 52 -6.41 -4.07 -10.19
N GLU A 53 -6.47 -5.38 -10.08
CA GLU A 53 -7.70 -6.09 -9.76
C GLU A 53 -7.77 -6.33 -8.25
N PRO A 54 -8.81 -5.85 -7.55
CA PRO A 54 -8.99 -6.16 -6.13
C PRO A 54 -9.29 -7.66 -5.98
N GLU A 55 -8.59 -8.33 -5.06
CA GLU A 55 -8.78 -9.76 -4.80
C GLU A 55 -9.45 -10.01 -3.44
N ALA A 56 -8.89 -9.44 -2.37
CA ALA A 56 -9.44 -9.59 -1.02
C ALA A 56 -8.97 -8.48 -0.07
N PHE A 57 -9.79 -8.18 0.94
CA PHE A 57 -9.38 -7.36 2.07
C PHE A 57 -9.34 -8.20 3.34
N TYR A 58 -8.23 -8.13 4.07
CA TYR A 58 -8.01 -8.82 5.33
C TYR A 58 -7.90 -7.80 6.46
N LYS A 59 -8.87 -7.84 7.37
CA LYS A 59 -8.89 -6.98 8.55
C LYS A 59 -7.89 -7.49 9.60
N GLU A 60 -7.25 -6.57 10.33
CA GLU A 60 -6.46 -6.87 11.52
C GLU A 60 -7.25 -7.79 12.47
N GLY A 61 -6.57 -8.83 12.97
CA GLY A 61 -7.15 -9.76 13.94
C GLY A 61 -8.19 -10.72 13.35
N ASN A 62 -8.30 -10.81 12.01
CA ASN A 62 -9.17 -11.79 11.37
C ASN A 62 -8.72 -13.22 11.74
N LYS A 63 -9.60 -13.95 12.45
CA LYS A 63 -9.32 -15.27 13.03
C LYS A 63 -9.41 -16.42 12.02
N SER A 64 -9.93 -16.16 10.82
CA SER A 64 -10.09 -17.20 9.78
C SER A 64 -8.85 -17.40 8.91
N LEU A 65 -7.77 -16.65 9.13
CA LEU A 65 -6.48 -16.91 8.51
C LEU A 65 -5.54 -17.64 9.48
N PRO A 66 -4.72 -18.59 8.98
CA PRO A 66 -3.79 -19.36 9.81
C PRO A 66 -2.76 -18.48 10.53
N ASP A 67 -2.41 -17.34 9.92
CA ASP A 67 -1.62 -16.29 10.54
C ASP A 67 -2.53 -15.13 10.93
N LYS A 68 -2.60 -14.80 12.22
CA LYS A 68 -3.29 -13.58 12.70
C LYS A 68 -2.67 -12.39 11.98
N VAL A 69 -3.40 -11.80 11.04
CA VAL A 69 -2.90 -10.65 10.29
C VAL A 69 -2.75 -9.49 11.27
N PRO A 70 -1.52 -8.99 11.51
CA PRO A 70 -1.27 -8.00 12.55
C PRO A 70 -1.68 -6.58 12.14
N PHE A 71 -2.07 -6.39 10.88
CA PHE A 71 -2.47 -5.11 10.30
C PHE A 71 -3.56 -5.35 9.25
N ASP A 72 -4.33 -4.31 8.96
CA ASP A 72 -5.24 -4.33 7.80
C ASP A 72 -4.42 -4.47 6.51
N ARG A 73 -4.95 -5.23 5.55
CA ARG A 73 -4.27 -5.57 4.30
C ARG A 73 -5.24 -5.69 3.14
N ALA A 74 -4.95 -4.99 2.05
CA ALA A 74 -5.66 -5.11 0.79
C ALA A 74 -4.81 -5.89 -0.21
N ARG A 75 -5.35 -6.96 -0.78
CA ARG A 75 -4.69 -7.80 -1.79
C ARG A 75 -5.18 -7.42 -3.17
N PHE A 76 -4.22 -7.24 -4.07
CA PHE A 76 -4.44 -6.91 -5.46
C PHE A 76 -3.73 -7.91 -6.36
N ARG A 77 -4.32 -8.19 -7.51
CA ARG A 77 -3.63 -8.77 -8.64
C ARG A 77 -3.23 -7.64 -9.58
N LEU A 78 -1.93 -7.42 -9.71
CA LEU A 78 -1.37 -6.51 -10.70
C LEU A 78 -1.23 -7.28 -12.01
N VAL A 79 -2.14 -7.01 -12.96
CA VAL A 79 -2.10 -7.59 -14.30
C VAL A 79 -1.32 -6.65 -15.21
N MET A 80 -0.34 -7.17 -15.93
CA MET A 80 0.56 -6.43 -16.80
C MET A 80 0.57 -7.05 -18.20
N SER A 81 0.48 -6.23 -19.25
CA SER A 81 0.53 -6.68 -20.63
C SER A 81 1.56 -5.90 -21.46
N ASN A 82 2.26 -6.61 -22.35
CA ASN A 82 3.13 -6.03 -23.38
C ASN A 82 2.46 -6.04 -24.78
N GLY A 83 1.16 -6.33 -24.86
CA GLY A 83 0.41 -6.48 -26.11
C GLY A 83 0.54 -7.85 -26.77
N ARG A 84 1.43 -8.74 -26.27
CA ARG A 84 1.57 -10.13 -26.72
C ARG A 84 1.26 -11.14 -25.64
N GLU A 85 1.65 -10.82 -24.41
CA GLU A 85 1.54 -11.69 -23.25
C GLU A 85 0.97 -10.89 -22.10
N GLU A 86 0.17 -11.57 -21.30
CA GLU A 86 -0.37 -11.06 -20.05
C GLU A 86 0.27 -11.83 -18.90
N TRP A 87 0.77 -11.06 -17.93
CA TRP A 87 1.41 -11.55 -16.72
C TRP A 87 0.66 -11.00 -15.52
N CYS A 88 0.63 -11.74 -14.42
CA CYS A 88 0.08 -11.24 -13.17
C CYS A 88 1.06 -11.41 -12.01
N VAL A 89 0.93 -10.54 -11.02
CA VAL A 89 1.63 -10.64 -9.74
C VAL A 89 0.63 -10.32 -8.65
N VAL A 90 0.58 -11.13 -7.59
CA VAL A 90 -0.25 -10.85 -6.41
C VAL A 90 0.53 -9.99 -5.42
N ILE A 91 -0.04 -8.85 -5.05
CA ILE A 91 0.59 -7.84 -4.20
C ILE A 91 -0.35 -7.51 -3.03
N ASP A 92 0.20 -7.56 -1.83
CA ASP A 92 -0.44 -7.08 -0.61
C ASP A 92 -0.01 -5.64 -0.30
N LEU A 93 -0.98 -4.76 -0.16
CA LEU A 93 -0.87 -3.42 0.41
C LEU A 93 -1.24 -3.49 1.89
N ILE A 94 -0.29 -3.26 2.79
CA ILE A 94 -0.47 -3.42 4.25
C ILE A 94 -0.44 -2.05 4.93
N PHE A 95 -1.44 -1.78 5.75
CA PHE A 95 -1.62 -0.52 6.45
C PHE A 95 -1.00 -0.60 7.86
N HIS A 96 0.26 -0.16 8.00
CA HIS A 96 0.92 -0.07 9.30
C HIS A 96 0.51 1.21 10.03
N SER A 97 -0.67 1.20 10.66
CA SER A 97 -1.23 2.35 11.38
C SER A 97 -0.55 2.63 12.74
N ARG A 98 0.42 1.83 13.16
CA ARG A 98 1.14 1.99 14.43
C ARG A 98 2.63 1.81 14.22
N LYS A 99 3.43 2.49 15.05
CA LYS A 99 4.88 2.28 15.11
C LYS A 99 5.21 0.84 15.47
N ARG A 100 6.28 0.31 14.89
CA ARG A 100 6.77 -1.05 15.16
C ARG A 100 8.28 -1.07 15.32
N LEU A 101 8.74 -1.98 16.19
CA LEU A 101 10.14 -2.31 16.33
C LEU A 101 10.50 -3.37 15.29
N LEU A 102 11.53 -3.10 14.49
CA LEU A 102 12.10 -4.09 13.58
C LEU A 102 13.05 -5.03 14.33
N SER A 103 13.44 -6.13 13.70
CA SER A 103 14.38 -7.12 14.25
C SER A 103 15.77 -6.57 14.54
N ASP A 104 16.17 -5.47 13.88
CA ASP A 104 17.43 -4.77 14.10
C ASP A 104 17.36 -3.74 15.26
N GLY A 105 16.21 -3.63 15.94
CA GLY A 105 15.99 -2.68 17.02
C GLY A 105 15.63 -1.27 16.57
N SER A 106 15.53 -1.02 15.26
CA SER A 106 15.05 0.26 14.74
C SER A 106 13.53 0.38 14.85
N MET A 107 13.04 1.61 15.01
CA MET A 107 11.62 1.91 15.06
C MET A 107 11.17 2.46 13.72
N VAL A 108 10.21 1.78 13.09
CA VAL A 108 9.55 2.25 11.87
C VAL A 108 8.22 2.89 12.23
N GLY A 109 7.96 4.04 11.59
CA GLY A 109 6.76 4.83 11.78
C GLY A 109 5.49 4.17 11.25
N ALA A 110 4.43 4.98 11.19
CA ALA A 110 3.22 4.60 10.47
C ALA A 110 3.45 4.72 8.96
N GLY A 111 3.00 3.74 8.18
CA GLY A 111 3.29 3.67 6.76
C GLY A 111 2.53 2.61 5.99
N VAL A 112 2.81 2.55 4.71
CA VAL A 112 2.30 1.57 3.77
C VAL A 112 3.42 0.59 3.42
N GLN A 113 3.19 -0.70 3.61
CA GLN A 113 4.10 -1.75 3.20
C GLN A 113 3.54 -2.49 1.99
N PHE A 114 4.40 -2.80 1.04
CA PHE A 114 4.09 -3.65 -0.10
C PHE A 114 4.80 -4.98 0.02
N ASN A 115 4.03 -6.06 -0.09
CA ASN A 115 4.57 -7.41 -0.21
C ASN A 115 4.14 -8.03 -1.53
N VAL A 116 5.03 -8.74 -2.19
CA VAL A 116 4.65 -9.70 -3.23
C VAL A 116 4.27 -11.03 -2.57
N ILE A 117 3.28 -11.71 -3.11
CA ILE A 117 2.91 -13.06 -2.66
C ILE A 117 3.60 -14.06 -3.58
N SER A 118 4.44 -14.90 -2.99
CA SER A 118 5.11 -15.99 -3.70
C SER A 118 4.13 -17.09 -4.08
N ASP A 119 4.58 -18.00 -4.94
CA ASP A 119 3.92 -19.28 -5.28
C ASP A 119 3.61 -20.13 -4.03
N GLU A 120 4.48 -20.10 -3.01
CA GLU A 120 4.23 -20.71 -1.70
C GLU A 120 3.17 -19.99 -0.84
N GLY A 121 2.57 -18.90 -1.35
CA GLY A 121 1.61 -18.07 -0.60
C GLY A 121 2.24 -17.16 0.45
N LYS A 122 3.58 -17.06 0.52
CA LYS A 122 4.30 -16.24 1.49
C LYS A 122 4.45 -14.81 1.01
N GLY A 123 4.21 -13.85 1.90
CA GLY A 123 4.45 -12.43 1.63
C GLY A 123 5.92 -12.07 1.76
N LEU A 124 6.54 -11.60 0.68
CA LEU A 124 7.91 -11.10 0.63
C LEU A 124 7.91 -9.58 0.49
N LEU A 125 8.65 -8.89 1.36
CA LEU A 125 8.73 -7.43 1.36
C LEU A 125 9.30 -6.91 0.03
N ILE A 126 8.58 -5.99 -0.61
CA ILE A 126 9.08 -5.20 -1.74
C ILE A 126 9.59 -3.85 -1.24
N ASP A 127 8.72 -3.10 -0.55
CA ASP A 127 9.05 -1.75 -0.09
C ASP A 127 8.16 -1.30 1.07
N TYR A 128 8.61 -0.26 1.77
CA TYR A 128 7.87 0.42 2.81
C TYR A 128 7.97 1.94 2.62
N PHE A 129 6.83 2.60 2.65
CA PHE A 129 6.75 4.06 2.55
C PHE A 129 6.12 4.64 3.82
N SER A 130 6.82 5.58 4.46
CA SER A 130 6.25 6.36 5.56
C SER A 130 5.18 7.32 5.04
N ILE A 131 4.14 7.54 5.84
CA ILE A 131 3.14 8.57 5.55
C ILE A 131 3.72 9.96 5.85
N ASP A 132 3.63 10.86 4.87
CA ASP A 132 3.85 12.30 5.07
C ASP A 132 2.48 13.00 5.22
N THR A 133 2.25 13.59 6.40
CA THR A 133 0.95 14.17 6.77
C THR A 133 0.55 15.38 5.94
N ASP A 134 1.51 16.07 5.30
CA ASP A 134 1.25 17.33 4.60
C ASP A 134 0.84 17.14 3.12
N GLU A 135 1.28 16.05 2.48
CA GLU A 135 0.98 15.76 1.07
C GLU A 135 -0.19 14.79 0.87
N GLU A 136 -0.39 13.85 1.78
CA GLU A 136 -1.15 12.63 1.49
C GLU A 136 -2.65 12.75 1.79
N PHE A 137 -3.08 13.77 2.56
CA PHE A 137 -4.51 14.01 2.83
C PHE A 137 -5.29 14.61 1.64
N ARG A 138 -4.63 14.89 0.51
CA ARG A 138 -5.27 15.48 -0.68
C ARG A 138 -6.02 14.47 -1.55
N VAL A 139 -5.86 13.18 -1.29
CA VAL A 139 -6.45 12.10 -2.07
C VAL A 139 -7.89 11.83 -1.60
N LYS A 140 -8.88 11.85 -2.49
CA LYS A 140 -10.29 11.91 -2.06
C LYS A 140 -10.96 10.55 -1.98
N THR A 141 -10.50 9.57 -2.76
CA THR A 141 -11.13 8.25 -2.87
C THR A 141 -10.17 7.10 -2.58
N ALA A 142 -10.73 5.91 -2.27
CA ALA A 142 -9.94 4.68 -2.10
C ALA A 142 -9.14 4.33 -3.38
N ASP A 143 -9.75 4.53 -4.55
CA ASP A 143 -9.15 4.21 -5.85
C ASP A 143 -7.93 5.09 -6.09
N GLU A 144 -8.07 6.41 -5.93
CA GLU A 144 -6.95 7.36 -6.06
C GLU A 144 -5.84 7.07 -5.03
N TRP A 145 -6.20 6.65 -3.82
CA TRP A 145 -5.24 6.30 -2.77
C TRP A 145 -4.40 5.09 -3.16
N CYS A 146 -5.06 4.00 -3.57
CA CYS A 146 -4.39 2.82 -4.07
C CYS A 146 -3.50 3.17 -5.29
N SER A 147 -4.04 3.86 -6.30
CA SER A 147 -3.28 4.25 -7.48
C SER A 147 -2.07 5.12 -7.15
N HIS A 148 -2.18 6.04 -6.19
CA HIS A 148 -1.05 6.84 -5.72
C HIS A 148 0.08 5.97 -5.17
N TRP A 149 -0.23 5.04 -4.27
CA TRP A 149 0.76 4.17 -3.64
C TRP A 149 1.38 3.18 -4.63
N PHE A 150 0.58 2.62 -5.53
CA PHE A 150 1.10 1.77 -6.59
C PHE A 150 1.96 2.58 -7.59
N SER A 151 1.63 3.84 -7.88
CA SER A 151 2.49 4.73 -8.67
C SER A 151 3.84 4.99 -8.00
N LYS A 152 3.86 5.14 -6.67
CA LYS A 152 5.12 5.21 -5.89
C LYS A 152 5.89 3.89 -5.98
N LEU A 153 5.22 2.75 -5.77
CA LEU A 153 5.84 1.43 -5.82
C LEU A 153 6.52 1.13 -7.17
N VAL A 154 5.86 1.42 -8.29
CA VAL A 154 6.40 1.12 -9.64
C VAL A 154 7.62 1.97 -9.99
N LYS A 155 7.84 3.08 -9.27
CA LYS A 155 9.02 3.95 -9.39
C LYS A 155 10.12 3.59 -8.39
N SER A 156 9.87 2.68 -7.46
CA SER A 156 10.87 2.23 -6.49
C SER A 156 12.02 1.48 -7.16
N SER A 157 13.22 1.58 -6.58
CA SER A 157 14.37 0.77 -6.97
C SER A 157 14.12 -0.73 -6.79
N ASN A 158 13.19 -1.10 -5.89
CA ASN A 158 12.89 -2.49 -5.54
C ASN A 158 11.84 -3.13 -6.47
N ILE A 159 11.38 -2.42 -7.51
CA ILE A 159 10.37 -2.92 -8.45
C ILE A 159 10.78 -4.22 -9.16
N SER A 160 12.08 -4.54 -9.24
CA SER A 160 12.55 -5.82 -9.77
C SER A 160 12.04 -7.02 -8.99
N ALA A 161 11.77 -6.87 -7.69
CA ALA A 161 11.20 -7.94 -6.87
C ALA A 161 9.80 -8.36 -7.38
N ILE A 162 9.00 -7.42 -7.89
CA ILE A 162 7.67 -7.73 -8.47
C ILE A 162 7.83 -8.64 -9.70
N PHE A 163 8.78 -8.32 -10.58
CA PHE A 163 9.00 -9.08 -11.81
C PHE A 163 9.59 -10.48 -11.56
N ALA A 164 10.21 -10.73 -10.40
CA ALA A 164 10.73 -12.05 -10.04
C ALA A 164 9.62 -13.07 -9.73
N HIS A 165 8.41 -12.59 -9.39
CA HIS A 165 7.27 -13.41 -9.02
C HIS A 165 6.10 -13.27 -10.01
N LYS A 166 6.39 -12.89 -11.25
CA LYS A 166 5.37 -12.81 -12.30
C LYS A 166 4.94 -14.21 -12.72
N GLU A 167 3.64 -14.38 -12.84
CA GLU A 167 3.01 -15.58 -13.36
C GLU A 167 2.46 -15.30 -14.74
N PHE A 168 2.62 -16.27 -15.64
CA PHE A 168 2.05 -16.18 -16.98
C PHE A 168 0.54 -16.40 -16.90
N VAL A 169 -0.24 -15.52 -17.54
CA VAL A 169 -1.70 -15.67 -17.62
C VAL A 169 -2.08 -16.25 -18.98
N ARG A 170 -1.71 -15.58 -20.06
CA ARG A 170 -2.07 -15.98 -21.44
C ARG A 170 -1.26 -15.22 -22.49
N GLU A 171 -1.27 -15.75 -23.72
CA GLU A 171 -0.94 -14.98 -24.92
C GLU A 171 -2.17 -14.17 -25.36
N LEU A 172 -1.93 -13.00 -25.92
CA LEU A 172 -2.96 -12.16 -26.53
C LEU A 172 -2.92 -12.42 -28.03
N GLU A 173 -3.98 -13.06 -28.54
CA GLU A 173 -4.15 -13.26 -29.98
C GLU A 173 -4.41 -11.90 -30.64
N TYR A 174 -3.68 -11.64 -31.73
CA TYR A 174 -3.82 -10.44 -32.56
C TYR A 174 -4.95 -10.58 -33.58
#